data_AF-A0A914LIB5-F1
#
_entry.id   AF-A0A914LIB5-F1
#
_cell.length_a   1.000
_cell.length_b   1.000
_cell.length_c   1.000
_cell.angle_alpha   90.00
_cell.angle_beta   90.00
_cell.angle_gamma   90.00
#
_symmetry.space_group_name_H-M   'P 1'
#
loop_
_entity.id
_entity.type
_entity.pdbx_description
1 polymer ?
#
loop_
_entity_poly.entity_id
_entity_poly.type
_entity_poly.pdbx_seq_one_letter_code
_entity_poly.pdbx_strand_id
1 'polypeptide(L)' 'MRVINGKPEFTGISDVVGRVLKNEGFFALWKGFLPYYMRLGPHTVLTFIILEQLNGFYNLVNGGANVNQKS' A
#
# COMPACT_ATOMS: atom_id res chain seq x y z
N MET A 1 17.02 19.89 6.51
CA MET A 1 16.75 19.52 7.92
C MET A 1 16.71 20.80 8.73
N ARG A 2 15.59 21.10 9.40
CA ARG A 2 15.60 22.16 10.41
C ARG A 2 16.31 21.60 11.63
N VAL A 3 17.11 22.44 12.27
CA VAL A 3 17.88 22.09 13.46
C VAL A 3 17.48 23.09 14.51
N ILE A 4 16.81 22.63 15.56
CA ILE A 4 16.40 23.46 16.69
C ILE A 4 17.37 23.12 17.84
N ASN A 5 18.17 24.10 18.27
CA ASN A 5 19.08 23.98 19.42
C ASN A 5 20.17 22.89 19.34
N GLY A 6 20.85 22.75 18.20
CA GLY A 6 22.13 22.00 18.12
C GLY A 6 22.06 20.48 18.38
N LYS A 7 20.87 19.93 18.62
CA LYS A 7 20.60 18.48 18.64
C LYS A 7 19.78 18.15 17.39
N PRO A 8 20.05 17.03 16.70
CA PRO A 8 19.20 16.62 15.58
C PRO A 8 17.75 16.59 16.08
N GLU A 9 16.86 17.30 15.38
CA GLU A 9 15.46 17.52 15.79
C GLU A 9 14.72 16.18 16.02
N PHE A 10 15.25 15.10 15.40
CA PHE A 10 14.88 13.73 15.66
C PHE A 10 16.12 12.84 15.66
N THR A 11 16.33 12.11 16.76
CA THR A 11 17.49 11.20 16.93
C THR A 11 17.35 9.89 16.12
N GLY A 12 16.19 9.66 15.51
CA GLY A 12 15.85 8.48 14.73
C GLY A 12 14.35 8.38 14.47
N ILE A 13 13.94 7.45 13.59
CA ILE A 13 12.53 7.21 13.21
C ILE A 13 11.67 6.87 14.44
N SER A 14 12.23 6.17 15.42
CA SER A 14 11.54 5.77 16.66
C SER A 14 11.17 6.95 17.57
N ASP A 15 12.01 7.98 17.68
CA ASP A 15 11.72 9.19 18.48
C ASP A 15 10.63 10.05 17.82
N VAL A 16 10.62 10.09 16.47
CA VAL A 16 9.54 10.74 15.70
C VAL A 16 8.22 10.03 15.96
N VAL A 17 8.19 8.70 15.79
CA VAL A 17 7.00 7.87 15.95
C VAL A 17 6.46 8.02 17.39
N GLY A 18 7.31 7.90 18.41
CA GLY A 18 6.91 8.09 19.80
C GLY A 18 6.31 9.47 20.10
N ARG A 19 6.88 10.55 19.54
CA ARG A 19 6.35 11.92 19.71
C ARG A 19 5.04 12.15 18.96
N VAL A 20 4.90 11.62 17.75
CA VAL A 20 3.67 11.70 16.94
C VAL A 20 2.54 10.95 17.64
N LEU A 21 2.79 9.73 18.13
CA LEU A 21 1.79 8.98 18.91
C LEU A 21 1.37 9.72 20.18
N LYS A 22 2.31 10.36 20.89
CA LYS A 22 2.04 11.05 22.15
C LYS A 22 1.31 12.40 21.97
N ASN A 23 1.60 13.13 20.89
CA ASN A 23 1.03 14.47 20.65
C ASN A 23 -0.26 14.44 19.83
N GLU A 24 -0.40 13.52 18.86
CA GLU A 24 -1.54 13.48 17.94
C GLU A 24 -2.39 12.20 18.05
N GLY A 25 -1.90 11.18 18.76
CA GLY A 25 -2.60 9.91 18.99
C GLY A 25 -2.43 8.88 17.86
N PHE A 26 -2.80 7.63 18.13
CA PHE A 26 -2.68 6.50 17.18
C PHE A 26 -3.44 6.73 15.85
N PHE A 27 -4.51 7.54 15.87
CA PHE A 27 -5.28 7.91 14.69
C PHE A 27 -4.53 8.84 13.71
N ALA A 28 -3.52 9.58 14.16
CA ALA A 28 -2.71 10.45 13.30
C ALA A 28 -1.87 9.64 12.31
N LEU A 29 -1.35 8.48 12.73
CA LEU A 29 -0.65 7.55 11.85
C LEU A 29 -1.59 6.93 10.81
N TRP A 30 -2.83 6.63 11.21
CA TRP A 30 -3.82 6.06 10.30
C TRP A 30 -4.25 7.04 9.20
N LYS A 31 -4.27 8.36 9.46
CA LYS A 31 -4.56 9.38 8.44
C LYS A 31 -3.52 9.45 7.32
N GLY A 32 -2.27 9.05 7.54
CA GLY A 32 -1.23 9.01 6.49
C GLY A 32 -1.15 7.67 5.76
N PHE A 33 -1.45 6.59 6.46
CA PHE A 33 -1.42 5.23 5.91
C PHE A 33 -2.66 4.90 5.07
N LEU A 34 -3.84 5.34 5.51
CA LEU A 34 -5.10 5.16 4.78
C LEU A 34 -5.08 5.72 3.35
N PRO A 35 -4.66 6.97 3.06
CA PRO A 35 -4.62 7.49 1.69
C PRO A 35 -3.59 6.75 0.81
N TYR A 36 -2.50 6.25 1.41
CA TYR A 36 -1.55 5.39 0.70
C TYR A 36 -2.20 4.06 0.29
N TYR A 37 -2.89 3.40 1.21
CA TYR A 37 -3.64 2.16 0.92
C TYR A 37 -4.82 2.39 -0.03
N MET A 38 -5.54 3.50 0.11
CA MET A 38 -6.64 3.88 -0.77
C MET A 38 -6.15 4.08 -2.20
N ARG A 39 -4.91 4.56 -2.41
CA ARG A 39 -4.30 4.66 -3.74
C ARG A 39 -3.74 3.31 -4.23
N LEU A 40 -3.23 2.48 -3.34
CA LEU A 40 -2.72 1.15 -3.68
C LEU A 40 -3.84 0.17 -4.06
N GLY A 41 -5.03 0.33 -3.46
CA GLY A 41 -6.24 -0.43 -3.78
C GLY A 41 -6.62 -0.42 -5.27
N PRO A 42 -6.90 0.72 -5.90
CA PRO A 42 -7.27 0.78 -7.31
C PRO A 42 -6.14 0.31 -8.21
N HIS A 43 -4.88 0.55 -7.85
CA HIS A 43 -3.74 0.07 -8.63
C HIS A 43 -3.68 -1.46 -8.66
N THR A 44 -3.82 -2.10 -7.49
CA THR A 44 -3.79 -3.57 -7.38
C THR A 44 -5.02 -4.22 -8.02
N VAL A 45 -6.21 -3.63 -7.84
CA VAL A 45 -7.46 -4.08 -8.47
C VAL A 45 -7.39 -3.95 -9.99
N LEU A 46 -6.85 -2.86 -10.52
CA LEU A 46 -6.70 -2.68 -11.97
C LEU A 46 -5.79 -3.74 -12.58
N THR A 47 -4.66 -4.06 -11.95
CA THR A 47 -3.78 -5.15 -12.39
C THR A 47 -4.51 -6.50 -12.37
N PHE A 48 -5.32 -6.76 -11.34
CA PHE A 48 -6.11 -7.98 -11.25
C PHE A 48 -7.12 -8.09 -12.40
N ILE A 49 -7.87 -7.02 -12.68
CA ILE A 49 -8.83 -6.98 -13.80
C ILE A 49 -8.13 -7.21 -15.13
N ILE A 50 -6.98 -6.56 -15.38
CA ILE A 50 -6.22 -6.76 -16.63
C ILE A 50 -5.77 -8.23 -16.76
N LEU A 51 -5.32 -8.84 -15.67
CA LEU A 51 -4.94 -10.25 -15.65
C LEU A 51 -6.14 -11.16 -15.94
N GLU A 52 -7.32 -10.83 -15.40
CA GLU A 52 -8.55 -11.57 -15.64
C GLU A 52 -8.99 -11.50 -17.12
N GLN A 53 -8.92 -10.32 -17.73
CA GLN A 53 -9.21 -10.13 -19.16
C GLN A 53 -8.19 -10.85 -20.05
N LEU A 54 -6.90 -10.79 -19.69
CA LEU A 54 -5.84 -11.51 -20.41
C LEU A 54 -6.00 -13.03 -20.29
N ASN A 55 -6.33 -13.53 -19.10
CA ASN A 55 -6.59 -14.94 -18.88
C ASN A 55 -7.85 -15.38 -19.66
N GLY A 56 -8.92 -14.58 -19.64
CA GLY A 56 -10.12 -14.82 -20.44
C GLY A 56 -9.85 -14.92 -21.94
N PHE A 57 -9.09 -13.96 -22.49
CA PHE A 57 -8.69 -13.97 -23.90
C PHE A 57 -7.77 -15.16 -24.24
N TYR A 58 -6.80 -15.46 -23.36
CA TYR A 58 -5.89 -16.59 -23.51
C TYR A 58 -6.63 -17.94 -23.53
N ASN A 59 -7.65 -18.09 -22.68
CA ASN A 59 -8.49 -19.30 -22.62
C ASN A 59 -9.38 -19.47 -23.86
N LEU A 60 -9.78 -18.36 -24.48
CA LEU A 60 -10.58 -18.34 -25.69
C LEU A 60 -9.74 -18.66 -26.94
N VAL A 61 -8.53 -18.11 -27.03
CA VAL A 61 -7.59 -18.37 -28.14
C VAL A 61 -7.02 -19.79 -28.10
N ASN A 62 -6.75 -20.35 -26.90
CA ASN A 62 -6.21 -21.71 -26.77
C ASN A 62 -7.26 -22.82 -26.65
N GLY A 63 -8.55 -22.50 -26.69
CA GLY A 63 -9.63 -23.48 -26.73
C GLY A 63 -9.59 -24.53 -25.61
N GLY A 64 -9.97 -24.14 -24.38
CA GLY A 64 -10.51 -25.10 -23.40
C GLY A 64 -9.52 -25.96 -22.61
N ALA A 65 -8.37 -25.43 -22.18
CA ALA A 65 -7.38 -26.25 -21.50
C ALA A 65 -7.39 -26.23 -19.96
N ASN A 66 -7.83 -25.20 -19.21
CA ASN A 66 -7.69 -25.22 -17.74
C ASN A 66 -8.67 -24.30 -16.98
N VAL A 67 -9.98 -24.60 -17.04
CA VAL A 67 -10.99 -24.05 -16.10
C VAL A 67 -10.91 -24.74 -14.71
N ASN A 68 -9.89 -25.55 -14.41
CA ASN A 68 -9.86 -26.34 -13.17
C ASN A 68 -8.48 -26.64 -12.55
N GLN A 69 -7.66 -25.61 -12.35
CA GLN A 69 -6.56 -25.69 -11.38
C GLN A 69 -6.16 -24.24 -11.05
N LYS A 70 -6.64 -23.61 -9.97
CA LYS A 70 -6.39 -23.98 -8.58
C LYS A 70 -7.29 -23.10 -7.70
N SER A 71 -7.85 -23.75 -6.68
CA SER A 71 -8.48 -23.24 -5.45
C SER A 71 -8.10 -21.83 -5.00
#